data_AF-A0A8J2X4J2-F1
#
_entry.id   AF-A0A8J2X4J2-F1
#
_cell.length_a   1.000
_cell.length_b   1.000
_cell.length_c   1.000
_cell.angle_alpha   90.00
_cell.angle_beta   90.00
_cell.angle_gamma   90.00
#
_symmetry.space_group_name_H-M   'P 1'
#
loop_
_entity.id
_entity.type
_entity.pdbx_description
1 polymer ?
#
loop_
_entity_poly.entity_id
_entity_poly.type
_entity_poly.pdbx_seq_one_letter_code
_entity_poly.pdbx_strand_id
1 'polypeptide(L)'
;KRIDTLVRATAASRPLLRRRTTARKGLPPASARIARMIPDDVAEAARYADKDEVAAWLDEHPQSVNDVDTDGTSLLHVCLARDGNYDANRLDLVKYLISRGADVNRIAVGEENEGLCPLHLACGGKGTFANKFVVLLIGAGSQVNRRVAGGEFPDRFGALTQVIRSPLGAAIDSFLCDRGHSGKLAMVCILLRAGASLDNCAGDNSAEELVTAEEQYKNLIKGNWHFAALKTLIKDVSAAGSWKKYCRRRGPHREILALRSLAMRGYITPYQKRRMRGADWKAAVAFVARLGDNGVVWNILSFWRDPDDVE
;
A
#
# COMPACT_ATOMS: atom_id res chain seq x y z
N LYS A 1 13.00 -66.18 8.62
CA LYS A 1 13.79 -65.61 9.75
C LYS A 1 14.59 -64.34 9.39
N ARG A 2 14.23 -63.55 8.37
CA ARG A 2 14.92 -62.28 8.04
C ARG A 2 13.98 -61.12 7.65
N ILE A 3 12.68 -61.25 7.94
CA ILE A 3 11.66 -60.21 7.69
C ILE A 3 11.01 -59.72 8.99
N ASP A 4 11.00 -60.52 10.07
CA ASP A 4 10.42 -60.10 11.36
C ASP A 4 11.29 -59.17 12.21
N THR A 5 12.55 -58.94 11.84
CA THR A 5 13.48 -58.05 12.58
C THR A 5 13.44 -56.59 12.11
N LEU A 6 12.87 -56.27 10.94
CA LEU A 6 12.78 -54.89 10.45
C LEU A 6 11.53 -54.12 10.94
N VAL A 7 10.49 -54.83 11.38
CA VAL A 7 9.26 -54.20 11.91
C VAL A 7 9.40 -53.80 13.39
N ARG A 8 10.38 -54.34 14.12
CA ARG A 8 10.60 -54.02 15.55
C ARG A 8 11.61 -52.90 15.81
N ALA A 9 12.34 -52.43 14.79
CA ALA A 9 13.33 -51.35 14.93
C ALA A 9 12.76 -49.93 14.65
N THR A 10 11.54 -49.82 14.10
CA THR A 10 10.91 -48.51 13.78
C THR A 10 9.91 -48.04 14.84
N ALA A 11 9.69 -48.82 15.91
CA ALA A 11 8.73 -48.50 16.97
C ALA A 11 9.32 -47.69 18.15
N ALA A 12 10.62 -47.39 18.16
CA ALA A 12 11.30 -46.78 19.30
C ALA A 12 12.11 -45.53 18.91
N SER A 13 11.48 -44.55 18.25
CA SER A 13 11.95 -43.15 18.13
C SER A 13 10.91 -42.28 17.43
N ARG A 14 9.72 -42.15 18.01
CA ARG A 14 8.84 -41.01 17.75
C ARG A 14 8.63 -40.31 19.08
N PRO A 15 9.14 -39.09 19.30
CA PRO A 15 8.67 -38.31 20.44
C PRO A 15 7.18 -38.13 20.21
N LEU A 16 6.37 -38.51 21.19
CA LEU A 16 4.96 -38.18 21.25
C LEU A 16 4.87 -36.66 21.08
N LEU A 17 4.52 -36.20 19.89
CA LEU A 17 3.91 -34.90 19.69
C LEU A 17 2.62 -34.97 20.51
N ARG A 18 2.72 -34.65 21.80
CA ARG A 18 1.63 -34.04 22.54
C ARG A 18 1.11 -32.99 21.59
N ARG A 19 -0.11 -33.18 21.09
CA ARG A 19 -0.91 -32.08 20.57
C ARG A 19 -0.82 -31.01 21.64
N ARG A 20 0.03 -30.01 21.41
CA ARG A 20 -0.06 -28.75 22.11
C ARG A 20 -1.42 -28.23 21.67
N THR A 21 -2.46 -28.58 22.42
CA THR A 21 -3.58 -27.67 22.62
C THR A 21 -2.89 -26.38 23.02
N THR A 22 -2.74 -25.48 22.05
CA THR A 22 -2.35 -24.12 22.33
C THR A 22 -3.38 -23.66 23.34
N ALA A 23 -2.93 -23.53 24.59
CA ALA A 23 -3.71 -22.91 25.63
C ALA A 23 -4.23 -21.61 25.02
N ARG A 24 -5.56 -21.52 24.84
CA ARG A 24 -6.24 -20.24 24.63
C ARG A 24 -5.65 -19.32 25.70
N LYS A 25 -4.79 -18.37 25.30
CA LYS A 25 -4.49 -17.21 26.14
C LYS A 25 -5.86 -16.69 26.56
N GLY A 26 -6.11 -16.69 27.87
CA GLY A 26 -7.43 -16.53 28.45
C GLY A 26 -8.23 -15.47 27.70
N LEU A 27 -9.32 -15.90 27.07
CA LEU A 27 -10.30 -14.97 26.52
C LEU A 27 -10.79 -14.12 27.71
N PRO A 28 -10.76 -12.78 27.64
CA PRO A 28 -11.28 -11.95 28.72
C PRO A 28 -12.75 -12.32 28.99
N PRO A 29 -13.23 -12.13 30.23
CA PRO A 29 -14.60 -12.50 30.61
C PRO A 29 -15.63 -11.87 29.66
N ALA A 30 -16.74 -12.55 29.40
CA ALA A 30 -17.76 -12.12 28.43
C ALA A 30 -18.27 -10.69 28.67
N SER A 31 -18.29 -10.23 29.92
CA SER A 31 -18.60 -8.85 30.30
C SER A 31 -17.60 -7.81 29.77
N ALA A 32 -16.32 -8.18 29.60
CA ALA A 32 -15.29 -7.33 28.99
C ALA A 32 -15.27 -7.40 27.46
N ARG A 33 -15.91 -8.41 26.84
CA ARG A 33 -16.12 -8.47 25.38
C ARG A 33 -17.22 -7.52 24.93
N ILE A 34 -18.29 -7.38 25.72
CA ILE A 34 -19.41 -6.47 25.41
C ILE A 34 -18.99 -5.00 25.56
N ALA A 35 -18.06 -4.69 26.47
CA ALA A 35 -17.59 -3.33 26.73
C ALA A 35 -16.58 -2.78 25.69
N ARG A 36 -16.21 -3.56 24.67
CA ARG A 36 -15.22 -3.20 23.63
C ARG A 36 -15.73 -3.50 22.23
N MET A 37 -17.05 -3.43 22.05
CA MET A 37 -17.72 -3.72 20.80
C MET A 37 -18.29 -2.44 20.21
N ILE A 38 -18.02 -2.19 18.95
CA ILE A 38 -18.64 -1.09 18.21
C ILE A 38 -20.12 -1.46 18.01
N PRO A 39 -21.06 -0.55 18.33
CA PRO A 39 -22.47 -0.72 18.00
C PRO A 39 -22.71 -0.88 16.48
N ASP A 40 -23.68 -1.71 16.09
CA ASP A 40 -23.93 -2.03 14.67
C ASP A 40 -24.35 -0.79 13.85
N ASP A 41 -25.09 0.14 14.46
CA ASP A 41 -25.46 1.46 13.92
C ASP A 41 -24.22 2.32 13.62
N VAL A 42 -23.26 2.38 14.55
CA VAL A 42 -22.00 3.12 14.34
C VAL A 42 -21.14 2.46 13.25
N ALA A 43 -21.14 1.13 13.17
CA ALA A 43 -20.45 0.41 12.10
C ALA A 43 -21.10 0.69 10.73
N GLU A 44 -22.43 0.72 10.66
CA GLU A 44 -23.17 1.08 9.44
C GLU A 44 -22.93 2.54 9.03
N ALA A 45 -22.95 3.48 9.99
CA ALA A 45 -22.60 4.88 9.78
C ALA A 45 -21.19 5.03 9.20
N ALA A 46 -20.21 4.29 9.75
CA ALA A 46 -18.85 4.26 9.21
C ALA A 46 -18.78 3.68 7.78
N ARG A 47 -19.61 2.67 7.46
CA ARG A 47 -19.70 2.08 6.11
C ARG A 47 -20.25 3.08 5.09
N TYR A 48 -21.17 3.95 5.49
CA TYR A 48 -21.72 5.02 4.64
C TYR A 48 -20.97 6.36 4.74
N ALA A 49 -19.85 6.40 5.47
CA ALA A 49 -19.05 7.59 5.70
C ALA A 49 -19.80 8.75 6.38
N ASP A 50 -20.77 8.42 7.24
CA ASP A 50 -21.38 9.38 8.15
C ASP A 50 -20.40 9.70 9.28
N LYS A 51 -19.72 10.83 9.13
CA LYS A 51 -18.73 11.29 10.09
C LYS A 51 -19.38 11.78 11.38
N ASP A 52 -20.57 12.36 11.32
CA ASP A 52 -21.16 13.06 12.45
C ASP A 52 -21.63 12.04 13.50
N GLU A 53 -22.24 10.94 13.06
CA GLU A 53 -22.65 9.84 13.94
C GLU A 53 -21.45 9.12 14.57
N VAL A 54 -20.42 8.80 13.77
CA VAL A 54 -19.18 8.18 14.27
C VAL A 54 -18.44 9.12 15.23
N ALA A 55 -18.42 10.43 14.94
CA ALA A 55 -17.78 11.42 15.81
C ALA A 55 -18.52 11.56 17.13
N ALA A 56 -19.86 11.64 17.12
CA ALA A 56 -20.68 11.72 18.33
C ALA A 56 -20.43 10.52 19.25
N TRP A 57 -20.40 9.31 18.68
CA TRP A 57 -20.11 8.11 19.46
C TRP A 57 -18.69 8.11 20.06
N LEU A 58 -17.69 8.54 19.29
CA LEU A 58 -16.30 8.64 19.76
C LEU A 58 -16.07 9.80 20.75
N ASP A 59 -16.91 10.83 20.72
CA ASP A 59 -16.90 11.90 21.74
C ASP A 59 -17.39 11.37 23.10
N GLU A 60 -18.41 10.51 23.10
CA GLU A 60 -18.88 9.84 24.30
C GLU A 60 -17.95 8.71 24.76
N HIS A 61 -17.29 8.03 23.83
CA HIS A 61 -16.40 6.89 24.08
C HIS A 61 -15.00 7.05 23.44
N PRO A 62 -14.15 7.99 23.91
CA PRO A 62 -12.85 8.27 23.27
C PRO A 62 -11.88 7.09 23.24
N GLN A 63 -12.04 6.14 24.16
CA GLN A 63 -11.17 4.97 24.30
C GLN A 63 -11.46 3.89 23.25
N SER A 64 -12.62 3.98 22.59
CA SER A 64 -13.19 2.92 21.75
C SER A 64 -12.86 3.04 20.26
N VAL A 65 -11.98 3.97 19.87
CA VAL A 65 -11.53 4.15 18.48
C VAL A 65 -10.95 2.87 17.85
N ASN A 66 -10.40 1.98 18.68
CA ASN A 66 -9.76 0.72 18.28
C ASN A 66 -10.56 -0.53 18.68
N ASP A 67 -11.81 -0.34 19.10
CA ASP A 67 -12.74 -1.44 19.32
C ASP A 67 -13.13 -2.07 17.98
N VAL A 68 -13.82 -3.20 18.05
CA VAL A 68 -14.22 -3.97 16.87
C VAL A 68 -15.71 -4.22 16.89
N ASP A 69 -16.32 -4.34 15.73
CA ASP A 69 -17.72 -4.75 15.59
C ASP A 69 -17.90 -6.25 15.90
N THR A 70 -19.11 -6.73 15.70
CA THR A 70 -19.51 -8.13 15.88
C THR A 70 -18.69 -9.11 15.02
N ASP A 71 -18.21 -8.64 13.87
CA ASP A 71 -17.36 -9.39 12.96
C ASP A 71 -15.88 -9.32 13.33
N GLY A 72 -15.47 -8.50 14.31
CA GLY A 72 -14.05 -8.34 14.66
C GLY A 72 -13.30 -7.37 13.74
N THR A 73 -14.03 -6.47 13.09
CA THR A 73 -13.55 -5.43 12.18
C THR A 73 -13.55 -4.09 12.92
N SER A 74 -12.47 -3.30 12.80
CA SER A 74 -12.43 -1.96 13.42
C SER A 74 -13.06 -0.90 12.50
N LEU A 75 -13.47 0.25 13.05
CA LEU A 75 -14.02 1.38 12.27
C LEU A 75 -13.17 1.71 11.05
N LEU A 76 -11.84 1.74 11.22
CA LEU A 76 -10.90 2.04 10.15
C LEU A 76 -10.88 0.97 9.03
N HIS A 77 -11.15 -0.30 9.34
CA HIS A 77 -11.31 -1.34 8.32
C HIS A 77 -12.67 -1.25 7.63
N VAL A 78 -13.75 -0.99 8.37
CA VAL A 78 -15.10 -0.79 7.78
C VAL A 78 -15.09 0.34 6.76
N CYS A 79 -14.41 1.45 7.08
CA CYS A 79 -14.23 2.57 6.15
C CYS A 79 -13.47 2.19 4.88
N LEU A 80 -12.60 1.17 4.91
CA LEU A 80 -11.74 0.77 3.78
C LEU A 80 -12.24 -0.50 3.08
N ALA A 81 -13.40 -1.02 3.46
CA ALA A 81 -13.99 -2.22 2.90
C ALA A 81 -14.17 -2.13 1.37
N ARG A 82 -14.06 -3.28 0.69
CA ARG A 82 -13.94 -3.39 -0.77
C ARG A 82 -15.21 -3.03 -1.54
N ASP A 83 -16.35 -3.15 -0.88
CA ASP A 83 -17.70 -2.83 -1.34
C ASP A 83 -17.98 -1.32 -1.31
N GLY A 84 -17.28 -0.58 -0.46
CA GLY A 84 -17.48 0.85 -0.31
C GLY A 84 -16.81 1.69 -1.39
N ASN A 85 -17.48 2.78 -1.78
CA ASN A 85 -16.92 3.75 -2.72
C ASN A 85 -15.91 4.64 -2.01
N TYR A 86 -14.73 4.81 -2.62
CA TYR A 86 -13.69 5.67 -2.07
C TYR A 86 -14.00 7.11 -2.50
N ASP A 87 -14.49 7.92 -1.58
CA ASP A 87 -14.90 9.32 -1.83
C ASP A 87 -14.26 10.30 -0.84
N ALA A 88 -14.60 11.59 -0.99
CA ALA A 88 -14.08 12.65 -0.13
C ALA A 88 -14.58 12.55 1.31
N ASN A 89 -15.84 12.15 1.52
CA ASN A 89 -16.44 12.03 2.85
C ASN A 89 -15.73 10.96 3.67
N ARG A 90 -15.50 9.79 3.06
CA ARG A 90 -14.75 8.69 3.67
C ARG A 90 -13.30 9.07 3.94
N LEU A 91 -12.68 9.87 3.07
CA LEU A 91 -11.32 10.38 3.32
C LEU A 91 -11.30 11.25 4.59
N ASP A 92 -12.30 12.10 4.79
CA ASP A 92 -12.39 12.95 5.98
C ASP A 92 -12.73 12.16 7.25
N LEU A 93 -13.55 11.12 7.15
CA LEU A 93 -13.78 10.17 8.25
C LEU A 93 -12.48 9.43 8.64
N VAL A 94 -11.73 8.91 7.67
CA VAL A 94 -10.46 8.22 7.96
C VAL A 94 -9.42 9.18 8.57
N LYS A 95 -9.32 10.43 8.09
CA LYS A 95 -8.48 11.46 8.73
C LYS A 95 -8.87 11.66 10.20
N TYR A 96 -10.17 11.72 10.48
CA TYR A 96 -10.69 11.89 11.83
C TYR A 96 -10.38 10.69 12.72
N LEU A 97 -10.57 9.46 12.24
CA LEU A 97 -10.22 8.25 13.00
C LEU A 97 -8.72 8.21 13.34
N ILE A 98 -7.85 8.56 12.39
CA ILE A 98 -6.40 8.62 12.63
C ILE A 98 -6.04 9.71 13.64
N SER A 99 -6.65 10.89 13.56
CA SER A 99 -6.38 11.97 14.53
C SER A 99 -6.85 11.60 15.95
N ARG A 100 -7.83 10.70 16.06
CA ARG A 100 -8.30 10.11 17.32
C ARG A 100 -7.45 8.93 17.83
N GLY A 101 -6.39 8.52 17.11
CA GLY A 101 -5.50 7.45 17.53
C GLY A 101 -5.91 6.05 17.05
N ALA A 102 -6.62 5.95 15.94
CA ALA A 102 -6.88 4.66 15.29
C ALA A 102 -5.58 3.93 14.92
N ASP A 103 -5.51 2.63 15.17
CA ASP A 103 -4.38 1.78 14.86
C ASP A 103 -4.36 1.41 13.37
N VAL A 104 -3.53 2.14 12.63
CA VAL A 104 -3.31 1.97 11.18
C VAL A 104 -2.61 0.66 10.80
N ASN A 105 -2.16 -0.12 11.79
CA ASN A 105 -1.46 -1.39 11.62
C ASN A 105 -2.25 -2.58 12.17
N ARG A 106 -3.51 -2.35 12.60
CA ARG A 106 -4.40 -3.41 13.05
C ARG A 106 -4.68 -4.38 11.91
N ILE A 107 -4.94 -5.63 12.27
CA ILE A 107 -5.35 -6.67 11.33
C ILE A 107 -6.83 -6.96 11.60
N ALA A 108 -7.64 -6.97 10.54
CA ALA A 108 -9.04 -7.39 10.62
C ALA A 108 -9.14 -8.88 10.98
N VAL A 109 -10.09 -9.24 11.83
CA VAL A 109 -10.32 -10.63 12.27
C VAL A 109 -11.61 -11.19 11.69
N GLY A 110 -12.44 -10.35 11.06
CA GLY A 110 -13.72 -10.75 10.45
C GLY A 110 -13.59 -11.39 9.08
N GLU A 111 -14.60 -12.16 8.71
CA GLU A 111 -14.59 -13.05 7.54
C GLU A 111 -14.34 -12.30 6.23
N GLU A 112 -14.91 -11.09 6.06
CA GLU A 112 -14.82 -10.34 4.80
C GLU A 112 -13.42 -9.75 4.52
N ASN A 113 -12.66 -9.42 5.57
CA ASN A 113 -11.37 -8.75 5.47
C ASN A 113 -10.28 -9.47 6.28
N GLU A 114 -10.47 -10.76 6.57
CA GLU A 114 -9.68 -11.50 7.55
C GLU A 114 -8.18 -11.37 7.25
N GLY A 115 -7.40 -11.00 8.25
CA GLY A 115 -5.95 -10.90 8.13
C GLY A 115 -5.44 -9.66 7.40
N LEU A 116 -6.29 -8.84 6.77
CA LEU A 116 -5.86 -7.62 6.08
C LEU A 116 -5.58 -6.50 7.04
N CYS A 117 -4.56 -5.68 6.74
CA CYS A 117 -4.39 -4.38 7.39
C CYS A 117 -4.99 -3.27 6.53
N PRO A 118 -5.20 -2.06 7.11
CA PRO A 118 -5.76 -0.92 6.40
C PRO A 118 -5.06 -0.59 5.09
N LEU A 119 -3.73 -0.71 5.06
CA LEU A 119 -2.93 -0.42 3.87
C LEU A 119 -3.20 -1.45 2.76
N HIS A 120 -3.39 -2.73 3.07
CA HIS A 120 -3.77 -3.74 2.07
C HIS A 120 -5.14 -3.47 1.48
N LEU A 121 -6.11 -3.06 2.31
CA LEU A 121 -7.45 -2.67 1.86
C LEU A 121 -7.40 -1.47 0.92
N ALA A 122 -6.68 -0.41 1.32
CA ALA A 122 -6.50 0.79 0.49
C ALA A 122 -5.84 0.47 -0.86
N CYS A 123 -4.88 -0.46 -0.91
CA CYS A 123 -4.27 -0.93 -2.16
C CYS A 123 -5.27 -1.68 -3.07
N GLY A 124 -6.24 -2.39 -2.48
CA GLY A 124 -7.29 -3.10 -3.20
C GLY A 124 -8.47 -2.21 -3.62
N GLY A 125 -8.64 -1.04 -3.00
CA GLY A 125 -9.75 -0.11 -3.23
C GLY A 125 -9.87 0.35 -4.68
N LYS A 126 -11.09 0.59 -5.16
CA LYS A 126 -11.34 1.05 -6.54
C LYS A 126 -11.48 2.58 -6.57
N GLY A 127 -11.20 3.19 -7.71
CA GLY A 127 -11.39 4.63 -7.94
C GLY A 127 -10.14 5.49 -7.70
N THR A 128 -10.27 6.78 -8.02
CA THR A 128 -9.18 7.77 -8.01
C THR A 128 -8.71 8.12 -6.61
N PHE A 129 -9.58 8.01 -5.60
CA PHE A 129 -9.26 8.35 -4.21
C PHE A 129 -8.37 7.32 -3.52
N ALA A 130 -8.25 6.09 -4.03
CA ALA A 130 -7.43 5.03 -3.42
C ALA A 130 -5.99 5.51 -3.11
N ASN A 131 -5.38 6.28 -4.01
CA ASN A 131 -4.05 6.86 -3.80
C ASN A 131 -3.99 7.79 -2.58
N LYS A 132 -5.03 8.59 -2.35
CA LYS A 132 -5.10 9.52 -1.21
C LYS A 132 -5.16 8.76 0.11
N PHE A 133 -5.89 7.65 0.17
CA PHE A 133 -5.91 6.79 1.36
C PHE A 133 -4.54 6.14 1.62
N VAL A 134 -3.88 5.64 0.57
CA VAL A 134 -2.53 5.06 0.71
C VAL A 134 -1.52 6.10 1.21
N VAL A 135 -1.51 7.32 0.65
CA VAL A 135 -0.63 8.41 1.11
C VAL A 135 -0.91 8.76 2.58
N LEU A 136 -2.18 8.86 2.94
CA LEU A 136 -2.60 9.20 4.30
C LEU A 136 -2.20 8.12 5.31
N LEU A 137 -2.41 6.84 5.00
CA LEU A 137 -2.05 5.72 5.87
C LEU A 137 -0.53 5.59 6.03
N ILE A 138 0.23 5.75 4.94
CA ILE A 138 1.70 5.78 5.00
C ILE A 138 2.17 6.95 5.87
N GLY A 139 1.58 8.14 5.70
CA GLY A 139 1.87 9.32 6.50
C GLY A 139 1.55 9.14 7.99
N ALA A 140 0.54 8.32 8.30
CA ALA A 140 0.16 7.95 9.66
C ALA A 140 1.03 6.84 10.29
N GLY A 141 2.02 6.30 9.57
CA GLY A 141 2.95 5.29 10.09
C GLY A 141 2.54 3.84 9.81
N SER A 142 1.77 3.58 8.76
CA SER A 142 1.50 2.21 8.31
C SER A 142 2.77 1.45 7.93
N GLN A 143 2.81 0.16 8.28
CA GLN A 143 3.90 -0.74 7.95
C GLN A 143 3.85 -1.16 6.47
N VAL A 144 4.60 -0.45 5.64
CA VAL A 144 4.65 -0.61 4.17
C VAL A 144 5.02 -2.03 3.72
N ASN A 145 5.81 -2.75 4.52
CA ASN A 145 6.29 -4.11 4.19
C ASN A 145 5.59 -5.21 4.99
N ARG A 146 4.48 -4.90 5.68
CA ARG A 146 3.78 -5.91 6.49
C ARG A 146 3.20 -6.99 5.59
N ARG A 147 3.63 -8.23 5.80
CA ARG A 147 3.10 -9.39 5.09
C ARG A 147 1.95 -9.97 5.90
N VAL A 148 0.80 -10.14 5.27
CA VAL A 148 -0.38 -10.74 5.89
C VAL A 148 -0.80 -11.97 5.13
N ALA A 149 -1.15 -13.03 5.87
CA ALA A 149 -1.59 -14.31 5.31
C ALA A 149 -3.09 -14.34 4.97
N GLY A 150 -3.85 -13.38 5.48
CA GLY A 150 -5.29 -13.34 5.29
C GLY A 150 -5.72 -12.33 4.23
N GLY A 151 -6.92 -12.60 3.71
CA GLY A 151 -7.60 -11.84 2.69
C GLY A 151 -7.86 -12.70 1.47
N GLU A 152 -9.11 -12.75 1.03
CA GLU A 152 -9.47 -13.31 -0.27
C GLU A 152 -8.98 -12.35 -1.35
N PHE A 153 -7.77 -12.57 -1.84
CA PHE A 153 -7.26 -11.86 -3.00
C PHE A 153 -7.55 -12.70 -4.25
N PRO A 154 -8.15 -12.11 -5.30
CA PRO A 154 -8.22 -12.79 -6.57
C PRO A 154 -6.81 -13.12 -7.03
N ASP A 155 -6.57 -14.39 -7.35
CA ASP A 155 -5.38 -14.84 -8.02
C ASP A 155 -5.45 -14.51 -9.52
N ARG A 156 -4.42 -14.96 -10.27
CA ARG A 156 -4.29 -14.79 -11.72
C ARG A 156 -5.49 -15.33 -12.54
N PHE A 157 -6.35 -16.16 -11.95
CA PHE A 157 -7.54 -16.75 -12.55
C PHE A 157 -8.85 -16.21 -11.95
N GLY A 158 -8.78 -15.24 -11.02
CA GLY A 158 -9.93 -14.73 -10.29
C GLY A 158 -10.39 -15.64 -9.15
N ALA A 159 -9.64 -16.69 -8.81
CA ALA A 159 -9.90 -17.54 -7.66
C ALA A 159 -9.31 -16.91 -6.41
N LEU A 160 -10.03 -16.99 -5.30
CA LEU A 160 -9.63 -16.37 -4.04
C LEU A 160 -8.53 -17.23 -3.39
N THR A 161 -7.34 -16.68 -3.20
CA THR A 161 -6.18 -17.41 -2.66
C THR A 161 -5.66 -16.78 -1.38
N GLN A 162 -5.47 -17.60 -0.35
CA GLN A 162 -4.85 -17.23 0.93
C GLN A 162 -3.31 -17.23 0.82
N VAL A 163 -2.79 -16.41 -0.10
CA VAL A 163 -1.34 -16.22 -0.26
C VAL A 163 -0.89 -15.04 0.59
N ILE A 164 0.21 -15.23 1.33
CA ILE A 164 0.84 -14.15 2.10
C ILE A 164 1.19 -12.99 1.18
N ARG A 165 0.58 -11.82 1.37
CA ARG A 165 0.79 -10.67 0.51
C ARG A 165 1.34 -9.45 1.24
N SER A 166 2.21 -8.74 0.56
CA SER A 166 2.63 -7.39 0.92
C SER A 166 1.64 -6.36 0.36
N PRO A 167 1.61 -5.12 0.89
CA PRO A 167 0.82 -4.03 0.31
C PRO A 167 1.19 -3.74 -1.14
N LEU A 168 2.48 -3.92 -1.50
CA LEU A 168 2.94 -3.78 -2.88
C LEU A 168 2.37 -4.88 -3.78
N GLY A 169 2.37 -6.13 -3.31
CA GLY A 169 1.74 -7.24 -4.02
C GLY A 169 0.26 -7.01 -4.26
N ALA A 170 -0.46 -6.53 -3.24
CA ALA A 170 -1.88 -6.17 -3.38
C ALA A 170 -2.11 -5.04 -4.41
N ALA A 171 -1.24 -4.03 -4.45
CA ALA A 171 -1.33 -2.95 -5.43
C ALA A 171 -1.04 -3.43 -6.86
N ILE A 172 -0.06 -4.32 -7.04
CA ILE A 172 0.28 -4.93 -8.34
C ILE A 172 -0.87 -5.81 -8.83
N ASP A 173 -1.43 -6.67 -7.99
CA ASP A 173 -2.57 -7.50 -8.36
C ASP A 173 -3.78 -6.64 -8.73
N SER A 174 -4.07 -5.60 -7.94
CA SER A 174 -5.13 -4.65 -8.26
C SER A 174 -4.91 -3.95 -9.61
N PHE A 175 -3.66 -3.57 -9.92
CA PHE A 175 -3.29 -3.01 -11.24
C PHE A 175 -3.59 -4.01 -12.38
N LEU A 176 -3.26 -5.28 -12.18
CA LEU A 176 -3.42 -6.34 -13.18
C LEU A 176 -4.87 -6.78 -13.37
N CYS A 177 -5.70 -6.72 -12.32
CA CYS A 177 -7.14 -6.97 -12.38
C CYS A 177 -7.89 -5.86 -13.13
N ASP A 178 -7.49 -4.60 -12.95
CA ASP A 178 -8.16 -3.43 -13.53
C ASP A 178 -7.62 -3.03 -14.92
N ARG A 179 -7.04 -3.98 -15.66
CA ARG A 179 -6.47 -3.77 -17.00
C ARG A 179 -5.41 -2.66 -17.10
N GLY A 180 -4.81 -2.24 -15.99
CA GLY A 180 -3.70 -1.26 -15.95
C GLY A 180 -4.11 0.21 -16.07
N HIS A 181 -5.01 0.69 -15.20
CA HIS A 181 -5.35 2.12 -15.11
C HIS A 181 -4.21 2.96 -14.49
N SER A 182 -4.09 4.23 -14.90
CA SER A 182 -3.06 5.19 -14.46
C SER A 182 -2.94 5.33 -12.94
N GLY A 183 -4.09 5.39 -12.25
CA GLY A 183 -4.14 5.56 -10.79
C GLY A 183 -3.46 4.44 -10.02
N LYS A 184 -3.43 3.21 -10.55
CA LYS A 184 -2.80 2.07 -9.89
C LYS A 184 -1.28 2.05 -10.06
N LEU A 185 -0.76 2.56 -11.19
CA LEU A 185 0.67 2.76 -11.38
C LEU A 185 1.21 3.81 -10.39
N ALA A 186 0.45 4.89 -10.19
CA ALA A 186 0.74 5.91 -9.18
C ALA A 186 0.85 5.30 -7.77
N MET A 187 -0.06 4.40 -7.40
CA MET A 187 -0.03 3.70 -6.11
C MET A 187 1.24 2.87 -5.91
N VAL A 188 1.66 2.12 -6.94
CA VAL A 188 2.92 1.36 -6.90
C VAL A 188 4.10 2.32 -6.69
N CYS A 189 4.11 3.47 -7.37
CA CYS A 189 5.15 4.48 -7.17
C CYS A 189 5.15 5.03 -5.74
N ILE A 190 3.98 5.31 -5.16
CA ILE A 190 3.84 5.77 -3.76
C ILE A 190 4.41 4.73 -2.78
N LEU A 191 4.09 3.44 -2.96
CA LEU A 191 4.59 2.37 -2.10
C LEU A 191 6.11 2.19 -2.23
N LEU A 192 6.65 2.21 -3.45
CA LEU A 192 8.09 2.14 -3.67
C LEU A 192 8.83 3.34 -3.06
N ARG A 193 8.26 4.55 -3.15
CA ARG A 193 8.77 5.75 -2.47
C ARG A 193 8.79 5.58 -0.96
N ALA A 194 7.76 4.94 -0.40
CA ALA A 194 7.66 4.64 1.02
C ALA A 194 8.59 3.50 1.48
N GLY A 195 9.35 2.89 0.57
CA GLY A 195 10.33 1.84 0.88
C GLY A 195 9.76 0.43 0.83
N ALA A 196 8.73 0.21 0.01
CA ALA A 196 8.23 -1.14 -0.26
C ALA A 196 9.33 -2.03 -0.89
N SER A 197 9.44 -3.26 -0.39
CA SER A 197 10.28 -4.32 -0.92
C SER A 197 9.70 -4.86 -2.22
N LEU A 198 10.54 -5.07 -3.23
CA LEU A 198 10.17 -5.79 -4.45
C LEU A 198 10.19 -7.32 -4.25
N ASP A 199 10.85 -7.79 -3.19
CA ASP A 199 10.97 -9.20 -2.87
C ASP A 199 9.79 -9.68 -2.01
N ASN A 200 9.39 -10.95 -2.17
CA ASN A 200 8.34 -11.61 -1.38
C ASN A 200 6.99 -10.86 -1.40
N CYS A 201 6.62 -10.36 -2.58
CA CYS A 201 5.40 -9.57 -2.78
C CYS A 201 4.13 -10.39 -2.60
N ALA A 202 4.10 -11.63 -3.11
CA ALA A 202 3.02 -12.60 -2.91
C ALA A 202 3.62 -14.01 -2.75
N GLY A 203 3.52 -14.55 -1.54
CA GLY A 203 4.28 -15.73 -1.14
C GLY A 203 5.77 -15.42 -1.27
N ASP A 204 6.48 -16.28 -1.99
CA ASP A 204 7.91 -16.11 -2.27
C ASP A 204 8.18 -15.41 -3.60
N ASN A 205 7.13 -15.04 -4.34
CA ASN A 205 7.27 -14.38 -5.64
C ASN A 205 7.70 -12.92 -5.48
N SER A 206 8.66 -12.51 -6.29
CA SER A 206 9.06 -11.11 -6.48
C SER A 206 8.03 -10.32 -7.30
N ALA A 207 8.07 -9.00 -7.23
CA ALA A 207 7.26 -8.12 -8.07
C ALA A 207 7.49 -8.36 -9.57
N GLU A 208 8.71 -8.71 -9.98
CA GLU A 208 9.06 -8.99 -11.37
C GLU A 208 8.41 -10.29 -11.86
N GLU A 209 8.42 -11.34 -11.02
CA GLU A 209 7.74 -12.61 -11.31
C GLU A 209 6.22 -12.43 -11.41
N LEU A 210 5.61 -11.59 -10.56
CA LEU A 210 4.19 -11.28 -10.64
C LEU A 210 3.80 -10.62 -11.97
N VAL A 211 4.56 -9.63 -12.42
CA VAL A 211 4.26 -8.90 -13.66
C VAL A 211 4.56 -9.74 -14.90
N THR A 212 5.62 -10.55 -14.90
CA THR A 212 5.99 -11.41 -16.04
C THR A 212 5.05 -12.61 -16.19
N ALA A 213 4.53 -13.17 -15.09
CA ALA A 213 3.54 -14.24 -15.15
C ALA A 213 2.27 -13.82 -15.91
N GLU A 214 1.81 -12.58 -15.73
CA GLU A 214 0.57 -12.07 -16.37
C GLU A 214 0.74 -11.73 -17.86
N GLU A 215 1.95 -11.39 -18.30
CA GLU A 215 2.28 -11.13 -19.72
C GLU A 215 1.97 -12.34 -20.61
N GLN A 216 2.04 -13.55 -20.05
CA GLN A 216 1.77 -14.80 -20.75
C GLN A 216 0.27 -15.05 -20.96
N TYR A 217 -0.60 -14.47 -20.14
CA TYR A 217 -2.03 -14.81 -20.10
C TYR A 217 -2.94 -13.75 -20.73
N LYS A 218 -2.51 -12.49 -20.81
CA LYS A 218 -3.37 -11.39 -21.28
C LYS A 218 -2.73 -10.64 -22.44
N ASN A 219 -2.94 -11.14 -23.66
CA ASN A 219 -2.61 -10.43 -24.90
C ASN A 219 -3.19 -8.99 -24.94
N LEU A 220 -4.30 -8.74 -24.23
CA LEU A 220 -4.92 -7.41 -24.08
C LEU A 220 -4.04 -6.39 -23.33
N ILE A 221 -3.13 -6.82 -22.48
CA ILE A 221 -2.28 -5.92 -21.67
C ILE A 221 -1.03 -5.48 -22.44
N LYS A 222 -0.61 -6.25 -23.45
CA LYS A 222 0.62 -6.02 -24.22
C LYS A 222 0.65 -4.67 -24.96
N GLY A 223 -0.51 -4.06 -25.21
CA GLY A 223 -0.66 -2.73 -25.81
C GLY A 223 -0.81 -1.58 -24.81
N ASN A 224 -0.93 -1.85 -23.51
CA ASN A 224 -1.13 -0.79 -22.51
C ASN A 224 0.22 -0.18 -22.11
N TRP A 225 0.37 1.12 -22.35
CA TRP A 225 1.57 1.88 -21.99
C TRP A 225 1.84 1.86 -20.49
N HIS A 226 0.81 1.82 -19.63
CA HIS A 226 0.95 1.74 -18.18
C HIS A 226 1.59 0.42 -17.75
N PHE A 227 1.26 -0.68 -18.41
CA PHE A 227 1.87 -1.97 -18.11
C PHE A 227 3.34 -1.99 -18.53
N ALA A 228 3.66 -1.45 -19.71
CA ALA A 228 5.04 -1.27 -20.13
C ALA A 228 5.83 -0.36 -19.16
N ALA A 229 5.20 0.70 -18.66
CA ALA A 229 5.78 1.59 -17.65
C ALA A 229 6.00 0.87 -16.31
N LEU A 230 5.03 0.07 -15.84
CA LEU A 230 5.16 -0.71 -14.61
C LEU A 230 6.32 -1.72 -14.71
N LYS A 231 6.39 -2.45 -15.83
CA LYS A 231 7.43 -3.45 -16.08
C LYS A 231 8.82 -2.83 -16.13
N THR A 232 8.97 -1.71 -16.84
CA THR A 232 10.25 -0.98 -16.89
C THR A 232 10.62 -0.46 -15.50
N LEU A 233 9.67 0.15 -14.78
CA LEU A 233 9.87 0.64 -13.42
C LEU A 233 10.38 -0.44 -12.46
N ILE A 234 9.69 -1.58 -12.37
CA ILE A 234 10.07 -2.68 -11.47
C ILE A 234 11.46 -3.20 -11.82
N LYS A 235 11.74 -3.43 -13.11
CA LYS A 235 13.05 -3.89 -13.58
C LYS A 235 14.16 -2.90 -13.20
N ASP A 236 13.92 -1.61 -13.39
CA ASP A 236 14.94 -0.60 -13.12
C ASP A 236 15.16 -0.38 -11.62
N VAL A 237 14.10 -0.44 -10.81
CA VAL A 237 14.18 -0.33 -9.35
C VAL A 237 14.85 -1.57 -8.77
N SER A 238 14.55 -2.77 -9.30
CA SER A 238 15.21 -4.03 -8.98
C SER A 238 16.71 -3.96 -9.30
N ALA A 239 17.08 -3.52 -10.51
CA ALA A 239 18.48 -3.34 -10.92
C ALA A 239 19.22 -2.30 -10.06
N ALA A 240 18.51 -1.30 -9.53
CA ALA A 240 19.09 -0.35 -8.58
C ALA A 240 19.16 -0.90 -7.13
N GLY A 241 18.36 -1.91 -6.81
CA GLY A 241 18.23 -2.56 -5.50
C GLY A 241 17.37 -1.79 -4.48
N SER A 242 16.88 -0.59 -4.80
CA SER A 242 15.99 0.21 -3.96
C SER A 242 15.51 1.43 -4.73
N TRP A 243 14.30 1.90 -4.43
CA TRP A 243 13.77 3.16 -4.97
C TRP A 243 14.74 4.33 -4.79
N LYS A 244 15.34 4.47 -3.60
CA LYS A 244 16.31 5.55 -3.31
C LYS A 244 17.54 5.47 -4.20
N LYS A 245 18.02 4.27 -4.51
CA LYS A 245 19.17 4.05 -5.41
C LYS A 245 18.78 4.25 -6.87
N TYR A 246 17.56 3.87 -7.25
CA TYR A 246 16.99 4.09 -8.58
C TYR A 246 16.89 5.59 -8.87
N CYS A 247 16.29 6.35 -7.96
CA CYS A 247 16.25 7.81 -8.01
C CYS A 247 17.63 8.45 -7.94
N ARG A 248 18.69 7.76 -7.52
CA ARG A 248 20.08 8.29 -7.58
C ARG A 248 20.77 8.00 -8.91
N ARG A 249 20.48 6.86 -9.53
CA ARG A 249 21.14 6.40 -10.76
C ARG A 249 20.49 6.94 -12.04
N ARG A 250 19.16 6.96 -12.11
CA ARG A 250 18.41 7.17 -13.36
C ARG A 250 17.56 8.43 -13.43
N GLY A 251 17.31 9.07 -12.29
CA GLY A 251 16.23 10.06 -12.18
C GLY A 251 16.48 11.46 -12.77
N PRO A 252 15.38 12.24 -12.87
CA PRO A 252 15.38 13.66 -13.20
C PRO A 252 16.16 14.52 -12.18
N HIS A 253 16.61 13.97 -11.06
CA HIS A 253 17.46 14.65 -10.08
C HIS A 253 18.86 14.95 -10.63
N ARG A 254 19.46 14.04 -11.42
CA ARG A 254 20.77 14.27 -12.04
C ARG A 254 20.65 15.33 -13.13
N GLU A 255 19.53 15.31 -13.84
CA GLU A 255 19.14 16.31 -14.82
C GLU A 255 18.83 17.65 -14.16
N ILE A 256 18.09 17.71 -13.05
CA ILE A 256 17.77 18.93 -12.29
C ILE A 256 19.03 19.50 -11.63
N LEU A 257 19.92 18.66 -11.09
CA LEU A 257 21.22 19.12 -10.55
C LEU A 257 22.14 19.60 -11.68
N ALA A 258 22.14 18.92 -12.83
CA ALA A 258 22.85 19.39 -14.02
C ALA A 258 22.27 20.71 -14.53
N LEU A 259 20.94 20.83 -14.62
CA LEU A 259 20.21 22.04 -15.01
C LEU A 259 20.47 23.17 -14.02
N ARG A 260 20.45 22.93 -12.70
CA ARG A 260 20.83 23.92 -11.69
C ARG A 260 22.28 24.35 -11.85
N SER A 261 23.19 23.41 -12.07
CA SER A 261 24.60 23.72 -12.31
C SER A 261 24.80 24.53 -13.60
N LEU A 262 24.04 24.26 -14.65
CA LEU A 262 24.04 25.04 -15.89
C LEU A 262 23.39 26.42 -15.68
N ALA A 263 22.28 26.51 -14.94
CA ALA A 263 21.62 27.77 -14.56
C ALA A 263 22.56 28.69 -13.75
N MET A 264 23.19 28.16 -12.71
CA MET A 264 24.16 28.87 -11.87
C MET A 264 25.36 29.40 -12.66
N ARG A 265 25.78 28.67 -13.70
CA ARG A 265 26.87 29.06 -14.59
C ARG A 265 26.41 29.89 -15.80
N GLY A 266 25.13 30.22 -15.90
CA GLY A 266 24.57 31.04 -16.98
C GLY A 266 24.44 30.34 -18.33
N TYR A 267 24.52 29.00 -18.39
CA TYR A 267 24.53 28.20 -19.63
C TYR A 267 23.13 27.74 -20.08
N ILE A 268 22.05 28.10 -19.38
CA ILE A 268 20.68 27.80 -19.84
C ILE A 268 20.13 29.02 -20.59
N THR A 269 20.01 28.88 -21.91
CA THR A 269 19.22 29.76 -22.78
C THR A 269 18.09 28.96 -23.41
N PRO A 270 16.88 29.53 -23.58
CA PRO A 270 15.75 28.80 -24.12
C PRO A 270 16.03 28.36 -25.56
N TYR A 271 15.71 27.11 -25.89
CA TYR A 271 15.78 26.57 -27.25
C TYR A 271 14.78 27.35 -28.13
N GLN A 272 15.29 28.27 -28.95
CA GLN A 272 14.46 29.13 -29.76
C GLN A 272 13.79 28.35 -30.90
N LYS A 273 12.46 28.24 -30.84
CA LYS A 273 11.58 28.38 -32.02
C LYS A 273 10.12 28.68 -31.67
N ARG A 274 9.87 29.61 -30.74
CA ARG A 274 8.70 30.51 -30.74
C ARG A 274 8.89 31.51 -29.60
N ARG A 275 8.68 32.81 -29.90
CA ARG A 275 8.75 33.92 -28.93
C ARG A 275 7.87 33.61 -27.72
N MET A 276 8.44 33.13 -26.61
CA MET A 276 7.90 33.46 -25.30
C MET A 276 8.35 34.89 -25.00
N ARG A 277 7.43 35.85 -25.13
CA ARG A 277 7.62 37.21 -24.63
C ARG A 277 7.50 37.13 -23.10
N GLY A 278 8.45 37.71 -22.36
CA GLY A 278 8.27 38.02 -20.94
C GLY A 278 9.24 37.33 -19.98
N ALA A 279 9.34 37.91 -18.79
CA ALA A 279 10.33 37.64 -17.74
C ALA A 279 10.28 36.24 -17.08
N ASP A 280 9.37 35.35 -17.50
CA ASP A 280 9.05 34.10 -16.80
C ASP A 280 10.17 33.05 -16.81
N TRP A 281 10.93 32.93 -17.89
CA TRP A 281 12.02 31.94 -17.93
C TRP A 281 13.18 32.32 -17.00
N LYS A 282 13.44 33.63 -16.82
CA LYS A 282 14.43 34.11 -15.84
C LYS A 282 13.97 33.82 -14.42
N ALA A 283 12.66 33.90 -14.15
CA ALA A 283 12.09 33.51 -12.86
C ALA A 283 12.22 31.99 -12.61
N ALA A 284 11.96 31.16 -13.62
CA ALA A 284 12.17 29.71 -13.54
C ALA A 284 13.64 29.33 -13.31
N VAL A 285 14.57 29.95 -14.04
CA VAL A 285 16.03 29.76 -13.85
C VAL A 285 16.48 30.24 -12.47
N ALA A 286 15.97 31.38 -12.00
CA ALA A 286 16.25 31.89 -10.66
C ALA A 286 15.68 30.99 -9.55
N PHE A 287 14.48 30.41 -9.76
CA PHE A 287 13.88 29.44 -8.85
C PHE A 287 14.73 28.17 -8.75
N VAL A 288 15.14 27.60 -9.89
CA VAL A 288 16.00 26.41 -9.94
C VAL A 288 17.38 26.68 -9.31
N ALA A 289 17.93 27.89 -9.49
CA ALA A 289 19.18 28.30 -8.86
C ALA A 289 19.05 28.50 -7.33
N ARG A 290 17.89 28.98 -6.84
CA ARG A 290 17.61 29.27 -5.42
C ARG A 290 17.19 28.06 -4.58
N LEU A 291 16.84 26.93 -5.19
CA LEU A 291 16.61 25.67 -4.47
C LEU A 291 17.81 25.41 -3.54
N GLY A 292 17.59 25.44 -2.21
CA GLY A 292 18.62 25.62 -1.17
C GLY A 292 19.66 24.50 -1.04
N ASP A 293 19.95 24.10 0.20
CA ASP A 293 20.97 23.09 0.47
C ASP A 293 20.59 21.76 -0.19
N ASN A 294 21.57 21.04 -0.74
CA ASN A 294 21.28 19.84 -1.53
C ASN A 294 20.38 18.87 -0.75
N GLY A 295 20.57 18.74 0.58
CA GLY A 295 19.76 17.91 1.48
C GLY A 295 18.27 18.30 1.57
N VAL A 296 17.95 19.58 1.47
CA VAL A 296 16.55 20.06 1.50
C VAL A 296 15.90 19.84 0.14
N VAL A 297 16.65 20.09 -0.94
CA VAL A 297 16.24 19.78 -2.31
C VAL A 297 16.05 18.27 -2.49
N TRP A 298 16.91 17.45 -1.88
CA TRP A 298 16.77 15.98 -1.77
C TRP A 298 15.43 15.60 -1.15
N ASN A 299 15.05 16.22 -0.03
CA ASN A 299 13.79 15.92 0.66
C ASN A 299 12.58 16.38 -0.17
N ILE A 300 12.60 17.62 -0.67
CA ILE A 300 11.49 18.18 -1.46
C ILE A 300 11.28 17.39 -2.76
N LEU A 301 12.32 17.14 -3.55
CA LEU A 301 12.16 16.41 -4.83
C LEU A 301 11.84 14.93 -4.64
N SER A 302 12.21 14.33 -3.50
CA SER A 302 11.78 12.96 -3.18
C SER A 302 10.30 12.87 -2.80
N PHE A 303 9.71 13.99 -2.37
CA PHE A 303 8.36 14.08 -1.82
C PHE A 303 7.35 14.68 -2.83
N TRP A 304 7.79 15.60 -3.71
CA TRP A 304 6.94 16.43 -4.58
C TRP A 304 6.88 15.98 -6.05
N ARG A 305 6.51 14.73 -6.31
CA ARG A 305 5.83 14.44 -7.57
C ARG A 305 4.50 13.80 -7.25
N ASP A 306 3.49 14.64 -7.09
CA ASP A 306 2.11 14.21 -7.11
C ASP A 306 1.91 13.38 -8.37
N PRO A 307 1.34 12.16 -8.30
CA PRO A 307 1.12 11.35 -9.49
C PRO A 307 0.12 11.99 -10.47
N ASP A 308 -0.64 12.99 -10.02
CA ASP A 308 -1.64 13.72 -10.78
C ASP A 308 -1.03 14.91 -11.59
N ASP A 309 0.25 15.26 -11.37
CA ASP A 309 0.96 16.36 -12.08
C ASP A 309 1.58 15.93 -13.44
N VAL A 310 1.02 14.89 -14.06
CA VAL A 310 1.39 14.43 -15.41
C VAL A 310 0.15 14.44 -16.30
N GLU A 311 -0.45 15.61 -16.45
CA GLU A 311 -1.30 15.99 -17.58
C GLU A 311 -0.57 17.02 -18.46
#